data_AF-A0A3C0PN69-F1
#
_entry.id   AF-A0A3C0PN69-F1
#
_cell.length_a   1.000
_cell.length_b   1.000
_cell.length_c   1.000
_cell.angle_alpha   90.00
_cell.angle_beta   90.00
_cell.angle_gamma   90.00
#
_symmetry.space_group_name_H-M   'P 1'
#
loop_
_entity.id
_entity.type
_entity.pdbx_description
1 polymer ?
#
loop_
_entity_poly.entity_id
_entity_poly.type
_entity_poly.pdbx_seq_one_letter_code
_entity_poly.pdbx_strand_id
1 'polypeptide(L)'
;ALRKSKHALPSKSRKKRTWVHALPLKVRFRVSGLYISAIPPVLIGILVGILAAIMGVGGGFVMVPAMIYLLGMPTKVVVGTSLFQIIFVTAFTTMLHATTNYTVDMVLAVLLLVGGVIGAQFGTMLGAKLKAEQLRILLAIMVLLVCAKLGFDLIVQPSELFNLGVAGGH
;
A
#
# COMPACT_ATOMS: atom_id res chain seq x y z
N ALA A 1 -34.64 -5.03 -52.17
CA ALA A 1 -34.50 -6.12 -51.18
C ALA A 1 -33.25 -5.86 -50.34
N LEU A 2 -33.43 -5.56 -49.05
CA LEU A 2 -32.41 -5.21 -48.07
C LEU A 2 -31.74 -6.48 -47.50
N ARG A 3 -30.41 -6.52 -47.35
CA ARG A 3 -29.77 -7.41 -46.37
C ARG A 3 -28.51 -6.77 -45.77
N LYS A 4 -28.76 -5.90 -44.78
CA LYS A 4 -27.75 -5.28 -43.92
C LYS A 4 -27.18 -6.36 -42.98
N SER A 5 -25.87 -6.55 -43.03
CA SER A 5 -25.11 -7.42 -42.12
C SER A 5 -25.42 -7.06 -40.67
N LYS A 6 -25.88 -8.05 -39.90
CA LYS A 6 -26.24 -7.89 -38.48
C LYS A 6 -24.96 -7.70 -37.67
N HIS A 7 -24.82 -6.52 -37.11
CA HIS A 7 -23.87 -6.19 -36.05
C HIS A 7 -24.09 -7.17 -34.87
N ALA A 8 -23.13 -8.06 -34.63
CA ALA A 8 -23.13 -8.89 -33.43
C ALA A 8 -22.91 -8.01 -32.20
N LEU A 9 -23.89 -7.96 -31.31
CA LEU A 9 -23.80 -7.28 -30.01
C LEU A 9 -22.76 -8.00 -29.14
N PRO A 10 -21.88 -7.28 -28.41
CA PRO A 10 -20.91 -7.92 -27.54
C PRO A 10 -21.62 -8.61 -26.36
N SER A 11 -21.28 -9.88 -26.19
CA SER A 11 -21.73 -10.76 -25.10
C SER A 11 -21.53 -10.10 -23.73
N LYS A 12 -22.63 -9.96 -22.97
CA LYS A 12 -22.61 -9.49 -21.58
C LYS A 12 -21.79 -10.48 -20.74
N SER A 13 -20.56 -10.09 -20.40
CA SER A 13 -19.72 -10.83 -19.46
C SER A 13 -20.46 -11.05 -18.14
N ARG A 14 -20.58 -12.33 -17.79
CA ARG A 14 -21.25 -12.91 -16.64
C ARG A 14 -20.62 -12.35 -15.37
N LYS A 15 -21.25 -11.35 -14.74
CA LYS A 15 -20.80 -10.77 -13.45
C LYS A 15 -20.66 -11.89 -12.42
N LYS A 16 -19.41 -12.19 -12.03
CA LYS A 16 -19.09 -13.06 -10.90
C LYS A 16 -19.81 -12.49 -9.67
N ARG A 17 -20.81 -13.23 -9.18
CA ARG A 17 -21.44 -13.00 -7.87
C ARG A 17 -20.41 -13.37 -6.81
N THR A 18 -19.53 -12.44 -6.47
CA THR A 18 -18.61 -12.59 -5.36
C THR A 18 -19.34 -12.15 -4.09
N TRP A 19 -19.22 -12.95 -3.05
CA TRP A 19 -19.86 -12.89 -1.73
C TRP A 19 -19.73 -11.56 -0.96
N VAL A 20 -19.03 -10.58 -1.54
CA VAL A 20 -18.79 -9.23 -1.01
C VAL A 20 -20.05 -8.33 -1.07
N HIS A 21 -21.12 -8.75 -1.75
CA HIS A 21 -22.38 -7.99 -1.84
C HIS A 21 -23.41 -8.26 -0.72
N ALA A 22 -23.09 -9.10 0.28
CA ALA A 22 -24.05 -9.58 1.28
C ALA A 22 -24.08 -8.82 2.63
N LEU A 23 -23.19 -7.85 2.87
CA LEU A 23 -23.05 -7.21 4.20
C LEU A 23 -23.84 -5.89 4.34
N PRO A 24 -24.47 -5.64 5.51
CA PRO A 24 -25.35 -4.49 5.74
C PRO A 24 -24.51 -3.22 6.00
N LEU A 25 -24.70 -2.19 5.18
CA LEU A 25 -24.25 -0.78 5.25
C LEU A 25 -23.80 -0.29 3.85
N LYS A 26 -24.78 -0.14 2.96
CA LYS A 26 -24.58 0.35 1.58
C LYS A 26 -24.38 1.86 1.59
N VAL A 27 -23.14 2.33 1.62
CA VAL A 27 -22.79 3.73 1.32
C VAL A 27 -22.44 3.85 -0.17
N ARG A 28 -23.14 4.73 -0.88
CA ARG A 28 -22.88 4.98 -2.30
C ARG A 28 -21.64 5.86 -2.44
N PHE A 29 -20.48 5.26 -2.69
CA PHE A 29 -19.30 6.01 -3.13
C PHE A 29 -19.48 6.45 -4.59
N ARG A 30 -20.03 7.65 -4.78
CA ARG A 30 -20.36 8.26 -6.08
C ARG A 30 -19.14 8.40 -7.02
N VAL A 31 -17.93 8.37 -6.45
CA VAL A 31 -16.64 8.57 -7.16
C VAL A 31 -15.96 7.25 -7.57
N SER A 32 -16.28 6.12 -6.91
CA SER A 32 -15.61 4.83 -7.16
C SER A 32 -16.41 3.90 -8.08
N GLY A 33 -17.67 4.23 -8.41
CA GLY A 33 -18.55 3.42 -9.26
C GLY A 33 -18.86 2.02 -8.68
N LEU A 34 -18.56 1.80 -7.40
CA LEU A 34 -18.51 0.49 -6.76
C LEU A 34 -19.57 0.38 -5.66
N TYR A 35 -20.44 -0.61 -5.77
CA TYR A 35 -21.43 -0.98 -4.76
C TYR A 35 -20.79 -1.90 -3.71
N ILE A 36 -19.98 -1.34 -2.81
CA ILE A 36 -19.35 -2.08 -1.71
C ILE A 36 -19.61 -1.34 -0.41
N SER A 37 -19.94 -2.09 0.65
CA SER A 37 -20.12 -1.56 2.01
C SER A 37 -18.83 -0.87 2.48
N ALA A 38 -18.89 0.14 3.37
CA ALA A 38 -17.67 0.77 3.91
C ALA A 38 -16.81 -0.16 4.79
N ILE A 39 -17.34 -1.32 5.15
CA ILE A 39 -16.75 -2.29 6.05
C ILE A 39 -15.40 -2.85 5.52
N PRO A 40 -15.27 -3.32 4.26
CA PRO A 40 -14.02 -3.91 3.81
C PRO A 40 -12.85 -2.90 3.66
N PRO A 41 -13.04 -1.66 3.17
CA PRO A 41 -12.00 -0.64 3.21
C PRO A 41 -11.53 -0.30 4.62
N VAL A 42 -12.46 -0.21 5.59
CA VAL A 42 -12.14 0.05 7.00
C VAL A 42 -11.36 -1.12 7.60
N LEU A 43 -11.81 -2.37 7.37
CA LEU A 43 -11.13 -3.56 7.88
C LEU A 43 -9.71 -3.69 7.32
N ILE A 44 -9.53 -3.46 6.01
CA ILE A 44 -8.21 -3.45 5.37
C ILE A 44 -7.36 -2.30 5.93
N GLY A 45 -7.93 -1.11 6.11
CA GLY A 45 -7.22 0.02 6.71
C GLY A 45 -6.76 -0.24 8.15
N ILE A 46 -7.57 -0.91 8.97
CA ILE A 46 -7.20 -1.31 10.32
C ILE A 46 -6.07 -2.36 10.29
N LEU A 47 -6.23 -3.42 9.49
CA LEU A 47 -5.22 -4.48 9.36
C LEU A 47 -3.88 -3.92 8.85
N VAL A 48 -3.92 -3.15 7.76
CA VAL A 48 -2.72 -2.52 7.20
C VAL A 48 -2.14 -1.49 8.15
N GLY A 49 -2.98 -0.76 8.91
CA GLY A 49 -2.53 0.20 9.92
C GLY A 49 -1.77 -0.45 11.06
N ILE A 50 -2.25 -1.59 11.57
CA ILE A 50 -1.55 -2.37 12.60
C ILE A 50 -0.22 -2.89 12.05
N LEU A 51 -0.22 -3.47 10.85
CA LEU A 51 1.01 -3.95 10.20
C LEU A 51 2.01 -2.80 9.98
N ALA A 52 1.55 -1.64 9.51
CA ALA A 52 2.39 -0.47 9.30
C ALA A 52 2.95 0.08 10.63
N ALA A 53 2.18 0.01 11.71
CA ALA A 53 2.63 0.43 13.04
C ALA A 53 3.75 -0.48 13.58
N ILE A 54 3.65 -1.78 13.36
CA ILE A 54 4.67 -2.76 13.79
C ILE A 54 5.92 -2.69 12.90
N MET A 55 5.73 -2.58 11.58
CA MET A 55 6.84 -2.59 10.62
C MET A 55 7.53 -1.22 10.48
N GLY A 56 6.90 -0.12 10.91
CA GLY A 56 7.42 1.25 10.75
C GLY A 56 7.46 1.76 9.30
N VAL A 57 7.09 0.93 8.31
CA VAL A 57 6.98 1.28 6.89
C VAL A 57 5.53 1.66 6.65
N GLY A 58 5.23 2.90 6.26
CA GLY A 58 3.88 3.50 6.21
C GLY A 58 2.79 2.84 5.32
N GLY A 59 2.72 1.52 5.21
CA GLY A 59 1.59 0.71 4.74
C GLY A 59 1.26 0.79 3.25
N GLY A 60 1.73 1.81 2.53
CA GLY A 60 1.28 2.11 1.17
C GLY A 60 1.56 1.00 0.15
N PHE A 61 2.67 0.28 0.30
CA PHE A 61 3.02 -0.83 -0.60
C PHE A 61 2.05 -2.03 -0.46
N VAL A 62 1.37 -2.18 0.68
CA VAL A 62 0.34 -3.21 0.91
C VAL A 62 -1.06 -2.66 0.62
N MET A 63 -1.32 -1.42 1.05
CA MET A 63 -2.63 -0.79 0.94
C MET A 63 -3.09 -0.63 -0.52
N VAL A 64 -2.20 -0.16 -1.39
CA VAL A 64 -2.50 0.12 -2.80
C VAL A 64 -2.90 -1.16 -3.56
N PRO A 65 -2.11 -2.25 -3.56
CA PRO A 65 -2.53 -3.49 -4.20
C PRO A 65 -3.74 -4.13 -3.51
N ALA A 66 -3.87 -4.06 -2.19
CA ALA A 66 -5.06 -4.56 -1.49
C ALA A 66 -6.35 -3.87 -1.99
N MET A 67 -6.35 -2.54 -2.09
CA MET A 67 -7.49 -1.78 -2.61
C MET A 67 -7.79 -2.03 -4.09
N ILE A 68 -6.77 -2.26 -4.92
CA ILE A 68 -6.97 -2.51 -6.36
C ILE A 68 -7.42 -3.95 -6.61
N TYR A 69 -6.79 -4.94 -6.00
CA TYR A 69 -7.00 -6.35 -6.31
C TYR A 69 -8.10 -7.02 -5.46
N LEU A 70 -8.20 -6.69 -4.17
CA LEU A 70 -9.24 -7.27 -3.31
C LEU A 70 -10.56 -6.52 -3.45
N LEU A 71 -10.48 -5.19 -3.48
CA LEU A 71 -11.65 -4.32 -3.52
C LEU A 71 -12.07 -3.93 -4.94
N GLY A 72 -11.18 -3.98 -5.94
CA GLY A 72 -11.53 -3.62 -7.32
C GLY A 72 -11.75 -2.11 -7.53
N MET A 73 -11.20 -1.27 -6.67
CA MET A 73 -11.38 0.19 -6.78
C MET A 73 -10.54 0.77 -7.94
N PRO A 74 -11.05 1.80 -8.64
CA PRO A 74 -10.30 2.46 -9.70
C PRO A 74 -9.03 3.11 -9.14
N THR A 75 -7.90 2.89 -9.82
CA THR A 75 -6.56 3.37 -9.40
C THR A 75 -6.53 4.86 -9.07
N LYS A 76 -7.28 5.68 -9.81
CA LYS A 76 -7.36 7.13 -9.58
C LYS A 76 -7.89 7.49 -8.18
N VAL A 77 -8.83 6.72 -7.64
CA VAL A 77 -9.42 6.96 -6.30
C VAL A 77 -8.57 6.33 -5.20
N VAL A 78 -7.96 5.17 -5.49
CA VAL A 78 -7.09 4.45 -4.54
C VAL A 78 -5.91 5.30 -4.11
N VAL A 79 -5.23 5.98 -5.03
CA VAL A 79 -4.02 6.76 -4.71
C VAL A 79 -4.31 7.88 -3.70
N GLY A 80 -5.41 8.62 -3.87
CA GLY A 80 -5.76 9.70 -2.93
C GLY A 80 -6.23 9.18 -1.57
N THR A 81 -7.05 8.11 -1.59
CA THR A 81 -7.60 7.54 -0.35
C THR A 81 -6.55 6.84 0.51
N SER A 82 -5.61 6.12 -0.10
CA SER A 82 -4.49 5.51 0.63
C SER A 82 -3.55 6.57 1.18
N LEU A 83 -3.19 7.60 0.40
CA LEU A 83 -2.29 8.65 0.88
C LEU A 83 -2.83 9.37 2.11
N PHE A 84 -4.11 9.75 2.08
CA PHE A 84 -4.78 10.34 3.23
C PHE A 84 -4.66 9.44 4.47
N GLN A 85 -5.05 8.17 4.34
CA GLN A 85 -4.99 7.21 5.44
C GLN A 85 -3.56 7.00 5.97
N ILE A 86 -2.56 6.91 5.09
CA ILE A 86 -1.15 6.71 5.43
C ILE A 86 -0.62 7.88 6.26
N ILE A 87 -0.99 9.12 5.92
CA ILE A 87 -0.56 10.31 6.68
C ILE A 87 -1.03 10.20 8.14
N PHE A 88 -2.30 9.89 8.38
CA PHE A 88 -2.83 9.77 9.75
C PHE A 88 -2.22 8.60 10.51
N VAL A 89 -2.11 7.43 9.87
CA VAL A 89 -1.52 6.24 10.51
C VAL A 89 -0.06 6.49 10.84
N THR A 90 0.72 7.01 9.90
CA THR A 90 2.15 7.24 10.12
C THR A 90 2.36 8.34 11.17
N ALA A 91 1.60 9.43 11.13
CA ALA A 91 1.69 10.49 12.14
C ALA A 91 1.39 9.96 13.55
N PHE A 92 0.33 9.16 13.70
CA PHE A 92 -0.03 8.56 14.99
C PHE A 92 1.01 7.54 15.45
N THR A 93 1.46 6.64 14.57
CA THR A 93 2.52 5.68 14.86
C THR A 93 3.82 6.37 15.27
N THR A 94 4.24 7.41 14.56
CA THR A 94 5.44 8.19 14.88
C THR A 94 5.30 8.89 16.22
N MET A 95 4.15 9.50 16.52
CA MET A 95 3.89 10.14 17.81
C MET A 95 3.94 9.12 18.96
N LEU A 96 3.34 7.95 18.78
CA LEU A 96 3.39 6.86 19.76
C LEU A 96 4.83 6.36 19.98
N HIS A 97 5.60 6.20 18.90
CA HIS A 97 7.01 5.77 19.02
C HIS A 97 7.87 6.84 19.68
N ALA A 98 7.66 8.12 19.36
CA ALA A 98 8.39 9.24 19.95
C ALA A 98 8.13 9.38 21.46
N THR A 99 6.88 9.20 21.88
CA THR A 99 6.48 9.33 23.28
C THR A 99 6.79 8.09 24.12
N THR A 100 6.72 6.90 23.54
CA THR A 100 6.91 5.64 24.28
C THR A 100 8.38 5.21 24.33
N ASN A 101 9.13 5.39 23.24
CA ASN A 101 10.49 4.86 23.14
C ASN A 101 11.58 5.91 23.33
N TYR A 102 11.28 7.22 23.26
CA TYR A 102 12.25 8.34 23.36
C TYR A 102 13.51 8.22 22.45
N THR A 103 13.51 7.30 21.49
CA THR A 103 14.65 6.96 20.62
C THR A 103 14.64 7.71 19.28
N VAL A 104 13.80 8.73 19.13
CA VAL A 104 13.72 9.48 17.86
C VAL A 104 14.86 10.47 17.81
N ASP A 105 15.92 10.09 17.09
CA ASP A 105 16.96 11.03 16.70
C ASP A 105 16.38 12.05 15.70
N MET A 106 16.20 13.28 16.19
CA MET A 106 15.65 14.37 15.40
C MET A 106 16.52 14.73 14.20
N VAL A 107 17.83 14.53 14.27
CA VAL A 107 18.76 14.78 13.15
C VAL A 107 18.51 13.74 12.06
N LEU A 108 18.46 12.46 12.41
CA LEU A 108 18.16 11.38 11.48
C LEU A 108 16.76 11.55 10.87
N ALA A 109 15.76 11.92 11.68
CA ALA A 109 14.40 12.15 11.22
C ALA A 109 14.32 13.28 10.16
N VAL A 110 15.01 14.40 10.40
CA VAL A 110 15.07 15.51 9.44
C VAL A 110 15.79 15.10 8.17
N LEU A 111 16.92 14.37 8.28
CA LEU A 111 17.68 13.91 7.13
C LEU A 111 16.85 12.96 6.25
N LEU A 112 16.12 12.03 6.87
CA LEU A 112 15.20 11.11 6.20
C LEU A 112 14.02 11.85 5.57
N LEU A 113 13.49 12.88 6.23
CA LEU A 113 12.40 13.70 5.69
C LEU A 113 12.86 14.43 4.43
N VAL A 114 14.01 15.12 4.47
CA VAL A 114 14.54 15.86 3.33
C VAL A 114 14.86 14.91 2.17
N GLY A 115 15.58 13.82 2.44
CA GLY A 115 15.90 12.81 1.42
C GLY A 115 14.66 12.16 0.83
N GLY A 116 13.68 11.83 1.67
CA GLY A 116 12.41 11.23 1.27
C GLY A 116 11.54 12.15 0.42
N VAL A 117 11.44 13.44 0.79
CA VAL A 117 10.69 14.43 0.01
C VAL A 117 11.35 14.64 -1.35
N ILE A 118 12.67 14.86 -1.41
CA ILE A 118 13.38 15.04 -2.68
C ILE A 118 13.22 13.77 -3.55
N GLY A 119 13.43 12.59 -2.97
CA GLY A 119 13.25 11.31 -3.65
C GLY A 119 11.83 11.11 -4.19
N ALA A 120 10.80 11.44 -3.41
CA ALA A 120 9.40 11.34 -3.82
C ALA A 120 9.06 12.31 -4.96
N GLN A 121 9.58 13.55 -4.93
CA GLN A 121 9.37 14.53 -6.00
C GLN A 121 10.03 14.06 -7.32
N PHE A 122 11.26 13.55 -7.26
CA PHE A 122 11.92 12.96 -8.43
C PHE A 122 11.19 11.71 -8.92
N GLY A 123 10.78 10.83 -8.00
CA GLY A 123 10.07 9.60 -8.31
C GLY A 123 8.70 9.86 -8.96
N THR A 124 7.95 10.86 -8.50
CA THR A 124 6.69 11.26 -9.12
C THR A 124 6.91 11.90 -10.50
N MET A 125 7.94 12.74 -10.65
CA MET A 125 8.28 13.33 -11.95
C MET A 125 8.65 12.26 -12.98
N LEU A 126 9.46 11.27 -12.58
CA LEU A 126 9.85 10.16 -13.46
C LEU A 126 8.68 9.20 -13.72
N GLY A 127 7.91 8.90 -12.68
CA GLY A 127 6.73 8.03 -12.75
C GLY A 127 5.61 8.59 -13.63
N ALA A 128 5.43 9.91 -13.66
CA ALA A 128 4.45 10.58 -14.53
C ALA A 128 4.77 10.41 -16.03
N LYS A 129 6.03 10.15 -16.38
CA LYS A 129 6.46 9.87 -17.76
C LYS A 129 6.27 8.42 -18.18
N LEU A 130 5.99 7.51 -17.24
CA LEU A 130 5.84 6.08 -17.49
C LEU A 130 4.37 5.70 -17.73
N LYS A 131 4.14 4.70 -18.58
CA LYS A 131 2.81 4.11 -18.75
C LYS A 131 2.40 3.36 -17.46
N ALA A 132 1.10 3.29 -17.19
CA ALA A 132 0.57 2.60 -16.00
C ALA A 132 1.04 1.14 -15.86
N GLU A 133 1.25 0.46 -16.98
CA GLU A 133 1.77 -0.91 -17.01
C GLU A 133 3.25 -0.98 -16.60
N GLN A 134 4.08 -0.06 -17.07
CA GLN A 134 5.48 0.05 -16.66
C GLN A 134 5.61 0.38 -15.17
N LEU A 135 4.76 1.27 -14.66
CA LEU A 135 4.74 1.59 -13.23
C LEU A 135 4.38 0.37 -12.37
N ARG A 136 3.41 -0.43 -12.82
CA ARG A 136 3.02 -1.68 -12.15
C ARG A 136 4.16 -2.70 -12.17
N ILE A 137 4.85 -2.86 -13.31
CA ILE A 137 6.02 -3.75 -13.43
C ILE A 137 7.15 -3.28 -12.51
N LEU A 138 7.44 -1.98 -12.46
CA LEU A 138 8.47 -1.41 -11.58
C LEU A 138 8.17 -1.69 -10.11
N LEU A 139 6.92 -1.50 -9.66
CA LEU A 139 6.50 -1.85 -8.31
C LEU A 139 6.65 -3.35 -8.03
N ALA A 140 6.26 -4.21 -8.99
CA ALA A 140 6.40 -5.65 -8.84
C ALA A 140 7.87 -6.08 -8.68
N ILE A 141 8.77 -5.54 -9.51
CA ILE A 141 10.21 -5.78 -9.42
C ILE A 141 10.76 -5.31 -8.07
N MET A 142 10.39 -4.10 -7.63
CA MET A 142 10.82 -3.55 -6.35
C MET A 142 10.41 -4.46 -5.18
N VAL A 143 9.16 -4.93 -5.15
CA VAL A 143 8.66 -5.85 -4.11
C VAL A 143 9.40 -7.19 -4.17
N LEU A 144 9.60 -7.75 -5.37
CA LEU A 144 10.35 -9.00 -5.54
C LEU A 144 11.80 -8.88 -5.05
N LEU A 145 12.47 -7.76 -5.32
CA LEU A 145 13.82 -7.50 -4.82
C LEU A 145 13.85 -7.41 -3.30
N VAL A 146 12.88 -6.74 -2.67
CA VAL A 146 12.78 -6.68 -1.21
C VAL A 146 12.55 -8.07 -0.63
N CYS A 147 11.64 -8.86 -1.21
CA CYS A 147 11.40 -10.24 -0.78
C CYS A 147 12.65 -11.12 -0.93
N ALA A 148 13.38 -10.98 -2.05
CA ALA A 148 14.61 -11.71 -2.28
C ALA A 148 15.71 -11.30 -1.29
N LYS A 149 15.87 -10.00 -1.02
CA LYS A 149 16.84 -9.47 -0.04
C LYS A 149 16.54 -10.00 1.35
N LEU A 150 15.28 -9.93 1.79
CA LEU A 150 14.86 -10.49 3.08
C LEU A 150 15.11 -12.00 3.13
N GLY A 151 14.70 -12.74 2.09
CA GLY A 151 14.96 -14.18 2.03
C GLY A 151 16.44 -14.53 2.05
N PHE A 152 17.28 -13.71 1.42
CA PHE A 152 18.72 -13.87 1.44
C PHE A 152 19.31 -13.55 2.81
N ASP A 153 18.89 -12.47 3.48
CA ASP A 153 19.28 -12.16 4.87
C ASP A 153 18.88 -13.26 5.86
N LEU A 154 17.80 -13.99 5.57
CA LEU A 154 17.33 -15.13 6.37
C LEU A 154 18.15 -16.40 6.14
N ILE A 155 18.80 -16.55 4.98
CA ILE A 155 19.58 -17.73 4.57
C ILE A 155 21.08 -17.55 4.84
N VAL A 156 21.58 -16.33 4.63
CA VAL A 156 22.95 -15.95 4.96
C VAL A 156 23.02 -15.63 6.45
N GLN A 157 23.92 -16.31 7.15
CA GLN A 157 24.09 -16.20 8.61
C GLN A 157 24.02 -14.74 9.10
N PRO A 158 23.34 -14.49 10.23
CA PRO A 158 23.28 -13.16 10.80
C PRO A 158 24.70 -12.69 11.10
N SER A 159 25.11 -11.59 10.48
CA SER A 159 26.38 -10.90 10.76
C SER A 159 26.41 -10.23 12.14
N GLU A 160 25.52 -10.63 13.06
CA GLU A 160 25.48 -10.19 14.45
C GLU A 160 26.53 -10.94 15.28
N LEU A 161 27.81 -10.77 14.91
CA LEU A 161 28.95 -11.06 15.78
C LEU A 161 29.08 -10.05 16.94
N PHE A 162 28.18 -9.06 17.04
CA PHE A 162 28.25 -7.93 17.97
C PHE A 162 27.05 -7.79 18.93
N ASN A 163 26.33 -8.88 19.19
CA ASN A 163 25.39 -8.96 20.31
C ASN A 163 25.87 -9.94 21.40
N LEU A 164 27.18 -9.94 21.66
CA LEU A 164 27.66 -10.16 23.03
C LEU A 164 27.31 -8.91 23.83
N GLY A 165 26.02 -8.77 24.16
CA GLY A 165 25.64 -7.97 25.30
C GLY A 165 26.48 -8.47 26.48
N VAL A 166 27.25 -7.55 27.07
CA VAL A 166 27.79 -7.71 28.40
C VAL A 166 26.61 -8.04 29.31
N ALA A 167 26.43 -9.34 29.54
CA ALA A 167 25.74 -9.86 30.69
C ALA A 167 26.59 -9.45 31.91
N GLY A 168 26.21 -8.33 32.52
CA GLY A 168 26.68 -7.92 33.85
C GLY A 168 27.67 -6.76 33.88
N GLY A 169 27.28 -5.68 34.57
CA GLY A 169 28.25 -4.70 35.09
C GLY A 169 27.71 -3.28 35.27
N HIS A 170 26.99 -3.07 36.38
CA HIS A 170 26.58 -1.80 37.01
C HIS A 170 25.51 -0.95 36.32
#